data_AF-A0A177M4V6-F1
#
_entry.id   AF-A0A177M4V6-F1
#
_cell.length_a   1.000
_cell.length_b   1.000
_cell.length_c   1.000
_cell.angle_alpha   90.00
_cell.angle_beta   90.00
_cell.angle_gamma   90.00
#
_symmetry.space_group_name_H-M   'P 1'
#
loop_
_entity.id
_entity.type
_entity.pdbx_description
1 polymer ?
#
loop_
_entity_poly.entity_id
_entity_poly.type
_entity_poly.pdbx_seq_one_letter_code
_entity_poly.pdbx_strand_id
1 'polypeptide(L)'
;MTDFNKLSEAELQAVIDNAEKALKERQSSKRKEVIAQIKELAASIGVTVDIQDGEKKSERKTGKVAARYRSPDDASLTWSGRGLAPKWMQELLASGRSKAEFEIK
;
A
#
# COMPACT_ATOMS: atom_id res chain seq x y z
N MET A 1 29.55 -8.93 27.57
CA MET A 1 29.93 -9.63 26.32
C MET A 1 28.91 -10.75 26.18
N THR A 2 28.07 -10.74 25.15
CA THR A 2 27.09 -11.81 24.93
C THR A 2 27.85 -13.05 24.45
N ASP A 3 27.87 -14.11 25.25
CA ASP A 3 28.56 -15.35 24.92
C ASP A 3 27.73 -16.19 23.93
N PHE A 4 27.93 -15.93 22.64
CA PHE A 4 27.20 -16.61 21.56
C PHE A 4 27.51 -18.12 21.45
N ASN A 5 28.59 -18.60 22.08
CA ASN A 5 29.05 -19.99 21.97
C ASN A 5 28.24 -20.99 22.82
N LYS A 6 27.36 -20.50 23.71
CA LYS A 6 26.51 -21.35 24.58
C LYS A 6 25.04 -21.38 24.15
N LEU A 7 24.66 -20.58 23.16
CA LEU A 7 23.30 -20.46 22.69
C LEU A 7 22.99 -21.57 21.68
N SER A 8 21.79 -22.14 21.75
CA SER A 8 21.31 -23.07 20.73
C SER A 8 21.07 -22.32 19.40
N GLU A 9 21.02 -23.04 18.27
CA GLU A 9 20.78 -22.45 16.94
C GLU A 9 19.51 -21.58 16.93
N ALA A 10 18.46 -22.01 17.62
CA ALA A 10 17.21 -21.26 17.75
C ALA A 10 17.37 -19.95 18.55
N GLU A 11 18.21 -19.95 19.58
CA GLU A 11 18.46 -18.76 20.40
C GLU A 11 19.37 -17.77 19.69
N LEU A 12 20.36 -18.26 18.93
CA LEU A 12 21.19 -17.44 18.04
C LEU A 12 20.34 -16.75 16.98
N GLN A 13 19.41 -17.47 16.36
CA GLN A 13 18.49 -16.89 15.39
C GLN A 13 17.61 -15.80 16.05
N ALA A 14 17.07 -16.07 17.24
CA ALA A 14 16.27 -15.08 17.97
C ALA A 14 17.07 -13.81 18.32
N VAL A 15 18.36 -13.95 18.66
CA VAL A 15 19.24 -12.80 18.92
C VAL A 15 19.52 -12.02 17.65
N ILE A 16 19.74 -12.69 16.50
CA ILE A 16 19.90 -12.04 15.21
C ILE A 16 18.64 -11.25 14.84
N ASP A 17 17.46 -11.88 14.89
CA ASP A 17 16.18 -11.23 14.59
C ASP A 17 15.93 -10.00 15.47
N ASN A 18 16.22 -10.11 16.77
CA ASN A 18 16.04 -8.99 17.70
C ASN A 18 17.08 -7.88 17.45
N ALA A 19 18.33 -8.24 17.15
CA ALA A 19 19.37 -7.28 16.81
C ALA A 19 19.05 -6.54 15.50
N GLU A 20 18.58 -7.25 14.47
CA GLU A 20 18.13 -6.65 13.21
C GLU A 20 16.95 -5.70 13.41
N LYS A 21 15.95 -6.09 14.21
CA LYS A 21 14.84 -5.21 14.57
C LYS A 21 15.30 -3.97 15.30
N ALA A 22 16.15 -4.11 16.31
CA ALA A 22 16.68 -2.99 17.07
C ALA A 22 17.54 -2.06 16.20
N LEU A 23 18.34 -2.62 15.28
CA LEU A 23 19.14 -1.87 14.34
C LEU A 23 18.26 -1.09 13.36
N LYS A 24 17.22 -1.73 12.80
CA LYS A 24 16.26 -1.08 11.90
C LYS A 24 15.48 0.03 12.59
N GLU A 25 15.09 -0.17 13.85
CA GLU A 25 14.41 0.87 14.64
C GLU A 25 15.33 2.08 14.89
N ARG A 26 16.58 1.84 15.30
CA ARG A 26 17.58 2.92 15.47
C ARG A 26 17.86 3.65 14.16
N GLN A 27 18.00 2.93 13.05
CA GLN A 27 18.18 3.53 11.72
C GLN A 27 16.97 4.36 11.31
N SER A 28 15.74 3.87 11.52
CA SER A 28 14.50 4.60 11.23
C SER A 28 14.39 5.88 12.05
N SER A 29 14.68 5.82 13.35
CA SER A 29 14.70 6.99 14.22
C SER A 29 15.76 8.01 13.79
N LYS A 30 16.98 7.55 13.46
CA LYS A 30 18.04 8.44 12.98
C LYS A 30 17.68 9.09 11.65
N ARG A 31 17.06 8.34 10.72
CA ARG A 31 16.54 8.89 9.46
C ARG A 31 15.48 9.97 9.71
N LYS A 32 14.51 9.73 10.59
CA LYS A 32 13.48 10.74 10.93
C LYS A 32 14.10 12.01 11.48
N GLU A 33 15.08 11.89 12.37
CA GLU A 33 15.80 13.04 12.94
C GLU A 33 16.52 13.85 11.86
N VAL A 34 17.27 13.17 10.97
CA VAL A 34 17.97 13.82 9.86
C VAL A 34 16.97 14.49 8.89
N ILE A 35 15.85 13.82 8.58
CA ILE A 35 14.79 14.39 7.73
C ILE A 35 14.20 15.64 8.38
N ALA A 36 13.98 15.65 9.70
CA ALA A 36 13.50 16.82 10.41
C ALA A 36 14.48 18.00 10.32
N GLN A 37 15.78 17.73 10.49
CA GLN A 37 16.84 18.75 10.33
C GLN A 37 16.90 19.30 8.91
N ILE A 38 16.81 18.44 7.89
CA ILE A 38 16.79 18.88 6.49
C ILE A 38 15.55 19.76 6.22
N LYS A 39 14.38 19.37 6.73
CA LYS A 39 13.15 20.15 6.59
C LYS A 39 13.25 21.52 7.27
N GLU A 40 13.83 21.58 8.46
CA GLU A 40 14.05 22.84 9.17
C GLU A 40 15.02 23.75 8.40
N LEU A 41 16.13 23.19 7.92
CA LEU A 41 17.09 23.93 7.10
C LEU A 41 16.45 24.43 5.79
N ALA A 42 15.65 23.62 5.12
CA ALA A 42 14.94 24.04 3.93
C ALA A 42 13.91 25.14 4.23
N ALA A 43 13.17 25.03 5.34
CA ALA A 43 12.22 26.05 5.76
C ALA A 43 12.91 27.40 6.04
N SER A 44 14.17 27.39 6.50
CA SER A 44 14.94 28.62 6.75
C SER A 44 15.17 29.46 5.49
N ILE A 45 15.16 28.85 4.32
CA ILE A 45 15.29 29.52 3.01
C ILE A 45 13.95 29.64 2.28
N GLY A 46 12.83 29.36 2.96
CA GLY A 46 11.48 29.41 2.38
C GLY A 46 11.20 28.26 1.40
N VAL A 47 11.95 27.16 1.47
CA VAL A 47 11.81 26.01 0.57
C VAL A 47 11.24 24.83 1.33
N THR A 48 10.28 24.13 0.72
CA THR A 48 9.73 22.89 1.26
C THR A 48 10.42 21.70 0.57
N VAL A 49 10.96 20.77 1.36
CA VAL A 49 11.60 19.55 0.84
C VAL A 49 10.71 18.33 1.14
N ASP A 50 10.33 17.62 0.08
CA ASP A 50 9.71 16.30 0.15
C ASP A 50 10.78 15.24 -0.09
N ILE A 51 11.06 14.42 0.93
CA ILE A 51 12.08 13.37 0.87
C ILE A 51 11.38 12.04 0.60
N GLN A 52 11.55 11.51 -0.60
CA GLN A 52 11.01 10.20 -0.99
C GLN A 52 12.00 9.11 -0.60
N ASP A 53 11.63 8.30 0.40
CA ASP A 53 12.40 7.13 0.80
C ASP A 53 12.21 6.02 -0.26
N GLY A 54 13.31 5.63 -0.91
CA GLY A 54 13.31 4.71 -2.06
C GLY A 54 12.81 3.29 -1.78
N GLU A 55 12.53 2.92 -0.52
CA GLU A 55 12.15 1.54 -0.17
C GLU A 55 10.65 1.28 -0.13
N LYS A 56 9.81 2.31 -0.28
CA LYS A 56 8.41 2.09 -0.60
C LYS A 56 8.03 2.98 -1.76
N LYS A 57 8.05 2.38 -2.98
CA LYS A 57 6.98 2.65 -3.93
C LYS A 57 5.71 2.62 -3.11
N SER A 58 5.21 3.80 -2.77
CA SER A 58 3.90 3.94 -2.17
C SER A 58 3.00 3.29 -3.20
N GLU A 59 2.59 2.05 -2.96
CA GLU A 59 1.47 1.46 -3.67
C GLU A 59 0.39 2.50 -3.48
N ARG A 60 0.13 3.29 -4.53
CA ARG A 60 -1.00 4.19 -4.56
C ARG A 60 -2.14 3.28 -4.16
N LYS A 61 -2.67 3.50 -2.95
CA LYS A 61 -3.91 2.88 -2.52
C LYS A 61 -4.92 3.41 -3.51
N THR A 62 -5.09 2.70 -4.63
CA THR A 62 -6.22 2.86 -5.51
C THR A 62 -7.39 2.51 -4.61
N GLY A 63 -7.97 3.54 -4.00
CA GLY A 63 -9.12 3.39 -3.11
C GLY A 63 -10.10 2.47 -3.82
N LYS A 64 -10.53 1.41 -3.13
CA LYS A 64 -11.47 0.43 -3.64
C LYS A 64 -12.69 1.21 -4.11
N VAL A 65 -12.77 1.50 -5.41
CA VAL A 65 -13.88 2.27 -5.96
C VAL A 65 -15.10 1.38 -5.81
N ALA A 66 -16.10 1.85 -5.07
CA ALA A 66 -17.34 1.12 -4.87
C ALA A 66 -17.86 0.63 -6.22
N ALA A 67 -18.16 -0.67 -6.30
CA ALA A 67 -18.68 -1.21 -7.53
C ALA A 67 -20.07 -0.60 -7.75
N ARG A 68 -20.30 -0.03 -8.93
CA ARG A 68 -21.51 0.71 -9.27
C ARG A 68 -22.49 -0.13 -10.08
N TYR A 69 -22.01 -1.19 -10.70
CA TYR A 69 -22.82 -2.13 -11.48
C TYR A 69 -22.55 -3.57 -11.03
N ARG A 70 -23.58 -4.42 -11.00
CA ARG A 70 -23.49 -5.86 -10.71
C ARG A 70 -24.24 -6.66 -11.77
N SER A 71 -23.66 -7.78 -12.21
CA SER A 71 -24.32 -8.67 -13.16
C SER A 71 -25.53 -9.36 -12.52
N PRO A 72 -26.67 -9.48 -13.23
CA PRO A 72 -27.84 -10.21 -12.75
C PRO A 72 -27.63 -11.73 -12.78
N ASP A 73 -26.71 -12.20 -13.63
CA ASP A 73 -26.41 -13.63 -13.83
C ASP A 73 -25.40 -14.13 -12.78
N ASP A 74 -24.46 -13.25 -12.38
CA ASP A 74 -23.43 -13.58 -11.38
C ASP A 74 -23.15 -12.38 -10.46
N ALA A 75 -23.54 -12.51 -9.19
CA ALA A 75 -23.39 -11.45 -8.19
C ALA A 75 -21.94 -11.13 -7.82
N SER A 76 -20.97 -11.98 -8.20
CA SER A 76 -19.53 -11.78 -7.99
C SER A 76 -18.94 -10.83 -9.03
N LEU A 77 -19.56 -10.73 -10.20
CA LEU A 77 -19.14 -9.86 -11.28
C LEU A 77 -19.68 -8.45 -11.03
N THR A 78 -18.79 -7.55 -10.63
CA THR A 78 -19.12 -6.15 -10.37
C THR A 78 -18.20 -5.21 -11.13
N TRP A 79 -18.71 -4.03 -11.47
CA TRP A 79 -17.98 -3.02 -12.23
C TRP A 79 -18.16 -1.64 -11.60
N SER A 80 -17.06 -0.94 -11.38
CA SER A 80 -17.07 0.40 -10.76
C SER A 80 -17.52 1.51 -11.70
N GLY A 81 -17.82 1.21 -12.97
CA GLY A 81 -18.16 2.20 -13.99
C GLY A 81 -16.96 3.00 -14.51
N ARG A 82 -15.74 2.69 -14.05
CA ARG A 82 -14.50 3.25 -14.59
C ARG A 82 -13.82 2.26 -15.54
N GLY A 83 -13.33 2.77 -16.67
CA GLY A 83 -12.56 1.99 -17.65
C GLY A 83 -13.44 1.23 -18.65
N LEU A 84 -12.89 0.16 -19.24
CA LEU A 84 -13.59 -0.68 -20.19
C LEU A 84 -14.69 -1.48 -19.49
N ALA A 85 -15.89 -1.49 -20.08
CA ALA A 85 -17.00 -2.30 -19.57
C ALA A 85 -16.68 -3.81 -19.69
N PRO A 86 -17.00 -4.62 -18.68
CA PRO A 86 -16.77 -6.06 -18.73
C PRO A 86 -17.68 -6.76 -19.74
N LYS A 87 -17.28 -7.95 -20.21
CA LYS A 87 -17.97 -8.72 -21.26
C LYS A 87 -19.46 -8.92 -20.97
N TRP A 88 -19.80 -9.36 -19.76
CA TRP A 88 -21.19 -9.56 -19.33
C TRP A 88 -22.06 -8.31 -19.52
N MET A 89 -21.50 -7.12 -19.28
CA MET A 89 -22.23 -5.88 -19.45
C MET A 89 -22.43 -5.54 -20.93
N GLN A 90 -21.42 -5.77 -21.75
CA GLN A 90 -21.50 -5.56 -23.20
C GLN A 90 -22.52 -6.50 -23.84
N GLU A 91 -22.57 -7.76 -23.41
CA GLU A 91 -23.52 -8.76 -23.89
C GLU A 91 -24.95 -8.42 -23.50
N LEU A 92 -25.18 -7.95 -22.27
CA LEU A 92 -26.51 -7.54 -21.81
C LEU A 92 -26.99 -6.26 -22.52
N LEU A 93 -26.08 -5.30 -22.76
CA LEU A 93 -26.37 -4.10 -23.55
C LEU A 93 -26.67 -4.45 -25.01
N ALA A 94 -25.91 -5.37 -25.62
CA ALA A 94 -26.16 -5.87 -26.97
C ALA A 94 -27.50 -6.64 -27.05
N SER A 95 -27.91 -7.30 -25.96
CA SER A 95 -29.21 -7.97 -25.84
C SER A 95 -30.39 -6.99 -25.61
N GLY A 96 -30.15 -5.67 -25.66
CA GLY A 96 -31.18 -4.64 -25.52
C GLY A 96 -31.53 -4.27 -24.07
N ARG A 97 -30.81 -4.77 -23.06
CA ARG A 97 -31.05 -4.39 -21.66
C ARG A 97 -30.39 -3.07 -21.32
N SER A 98 -30.93 -2.37 -20.32
CA SER A 98 -30.42 -1.06 -19.93
C SER A 98 -29.38 -1.15 -18.83
N LYS A 99 -28.30 -0.37 -18.97
CA LYS A 99 -27.23 -0.23 -17.95
C LYS A 99 -27.76 0.08 -16.54
N ALA A 100 -28.88 0.81 -16.46
CA ALA A 100 -29.52 1.19 -15.20
C ALA A 100 -30.04 -0.01 -14.38
N GLU A 101 -30.40 -1.13 -15.03
CA GLU A 101 -30.89 -2.33 -14.34
C GLU A 101 -29.79 -3.02 -13.52
N PHE A 102 -28.54 -2.78 -13.86
CA PHE A 102 -27.38 -3.36 -13.19
C PHE A 102 -26.79 -2.42 -12.15
N GLU A 103 -27.29 -1.18 -12.03
CA GLU A 103 -26.73 -0.18 -11.11
C GLU A 103 -27.05 -0.55 -9.66
N ILE A 104 -26.01 -0.77 -8.86
CA ILE A 104 -26.09 -0.95 -7.40
C ILE A 104 -25.76 0.38 -6.72
N LYS A 105 -26.61 0.80 -5.78
CA LYS A 105 -26.53 2.10 -5.09
C LYS A 105 -25.85 1.97 -3.73
#